data_AF-A0A1W0E4K1-F1
#
_entry.id   AF-A0A1W0E4K1-F1
#
_cell.length_a   1.000
_cell.length_b   1.000
_cell.length_c   1.000
_cell.angle_alpha   90.00
_cell.angle_beta   90.00
_cell.angle_gamma   90.00
#
_symmetry.space_group_name_H-M   'P 1'
#
loop_
_entity.id
_entity.type
_entity.pdbx_description
1 polymer ?
#
loop_
_entity_poly.entity_id
_entity_poly.type
_entity_poly.pdbx_seq_one_letter_code
_entity_poly.pdbx_strand_id
1 'polypeptide(L)'
;MEYKMYIALRKLYLRPENMKKRFQKAKEWMYIPKDHRRKVLWSDESPFERLNCPKISYVRRKQGNGIGKENLTGTIKHGGGKIMLWECFSYSGVGNKCESMGKWIVFNILRSVRKTWKNLSINWE
;
A
#
# COMPACT_ATOMS: atom_id res chain seq x y z
N MET A 1 14.66 34.25 -7.76
CA MET A 1 14.68 32.83 -7.30
C MET A 1 13.60 32.08 -8.06
N GLU A 2 13.99 31.13 -8.91
CA GLU A 2 13.10 30.47 -9.85
C GLU A 2 12.26 29.37 -9.17
N TYR A 3 10.93 29.43 -9.32
CA TYR A 3 10.01 28.40 -8.86
C TYR A 3 9.79 27.40 -9.99
N LYS A 4 9.94 26.11 -9.72
CA LYS A 4 9.72 25.03 -10.69
C LYS A 4 8.58 24.12 -10.24
N MET A 5 8.00 23.41 -11.20
CA MET A 5 6.91 22.47 -10.94
C MET A 5 7.49 21.11 -10.57
N TYR A 6 7.04 20.53 -9.45
CA TYR A 6 7.46 19.22 -8.97
C TYR A 6 6.25 18.36 -8.61
N ILE A 7 6.41 17.04 -8.63
CA ILE A 7 5.42 16.10 -8.09
C ILE A 7 5.38 16.26 -6.56
N ALA A 8 4.18 16.41 -6.00
CA ALA A 8 3.99 16.49 -4.56
C ALA A 8 4.45 15.19 -3.90
N LEU A 9 5.32 15.29 -2.89
CA LEU A 9 5.70 14.12 -2.11
C LEU A 9 4.52 13.72 -1.22
N ARG A 10 4.16 12.45 -1.26
CA ARG A 10 3.16 11.86 -0.35
C ARG A 10 3.88 11.13 0.74
N LYS A 11 4.20 11.84 1.82
CA LYS A 11 4.92 11.26 2.95
C LYS A 11 4.05 11.37 4.20
N LEU A 12 3.78 10.24 4.83
CA LEU A 12 3.19 10.24 6.16
C LEU A 12 4.21 10.82 7.13
N TYR A 13 3.75 11.71 8.01
CA TYR A 13 4.57 12.21 9.11
C TYR A 13 4.91 11.07 10.06
N LEU A 14 6.17 10.63 10.06
CA LEU A 14 6.69 9.63 10.99
C LEU A 14 7.24 10.32 12.24
N ARG A 15 6.90 9.78 13.41
CA ARG A 15 7.52 10.21 14.66
C ARG A 15 9.01 9.83 14.70
N PRO A 16 9.88 10.60 15.37
CA PRO A 16 11.31 10.31 15.47
C PRO A 16 11.63 8.89 15.98
N GLU A 17 10.83 8.38 16.91
CA GLU A 17 11.01 7.04 17.48
C GLU A 17 10.75 5.95 16.42
N ASN A 18 9.72 6.13 15.60
CA ASN A 18 9.39 5.20 14.52
C ASN A 18 10.46 5.23 13.42
N MET A 19 11.09 6.38 13.18
CA MET A 19 12.21 6.47 12.24
C MET A 19 13.41 5.64 12.73
N LYS A 20 13.78 5.77 14.02
CA LYS A 20 14.86 4.98 14.61
C LYS A 20 14.57 3.47 14.55
N LYS A 21 13.36 3.05 14.94
CA LYS A 21 12.94 1.64 14.90
C LYS A 21 12.97 1.05 13.49
N ARG A 22 12.45 1.79 12.50
CA ARG A 22 12.48 1.35 11.09
C ARG A 22 13.90 1.25 10.56
N PHE A 23 14.76 2.21 10.90
CA PHE A 23 16.17 2.21 10.48
C PHE A 23 16.94 1.02 11.06
N GLN A 24 16.75 0.73 12.35
CA GLN A 24 17.40 -0.41 13.00
C GLN A 24 16.95 -1.73 12.37
N LYS A 25 15.65 -1.90 12.15
CA LYS A 25 15.11 -3.10 11.48
C LYS A 25 15.62 -3.22 10.05
N ALA A 26 15.74 -2.11 9.31
CA ALA A 26 16.31 -2.15 7.96
C ALA A 26 17.77 -2.64 7.96
N LYS A 27 18.60 -2.22 8.93
CA LYS A 27 19.97 -2.73 9.10
C LYS A 27 19.99 -4.24 9.36
N GLU A 28 19.12 -4.73 10.24
CA GLU A 28 19.01 -6.16 10.53
C GLU A 28 18.65 -6.95 9.26
N TRP A 29 17.65 -6.47 8.51
CA TRP A 29 17.19 -7.12 7.28
C TRP A 29 18.20 -7.08 6.13
N MET A 30 19.09 -6.08 6.10
CA MET A 30 20.12 -5.92 5.07
C MET A 30 21.09 -7.10 5.01
N TYR A 31 21.44 -7.68 6.16
CA TYR A 31 22.41 -8.78 6.27
C TYR A 31 21.78 -10.18 6.23
N ILE A 32 20.46 -10.30 6.10
CA ILE A 32 19.79 -11.61 6.03
C ILE A 32 20.18 -12.34 4.73
N PRO A 33 20.62 -13.62 4.80
CA PRO A 33 20.94 -14.44 3.63
C PRO A 33 19.78 -14.58 2.64
N LYS A 34 20.09 -14.72 1.34
CA LYS A 34 19.09 -14.87 0.28
C LYS A 34 18.14 -16.04 0.52
N ASP A 35 18.64 -17.16 1.02
CA ASP A 35 17.82 -18.36 1.26
C ASP A 35 16.81 -18.16 2.39
N HIS A 36 17.15 -17.36 3.40
CA HIS A 36 16.20 -16.94 4.43
C HIS A 36 15.12 -16.03 3.85
N ARG A 37 15.48 -15.08 2.98
CA ARG A 37 14.51 -14.19 2.32
C ARG A 37 13.51 -14.96 1.45
N ARG A 38 13.95 -16.04 0.79
CA ARG A 38 13.09 -16.89 -0.05
C ARG A 38 12.03 -17.65 0.75
N LYS A 39 12.27 -17.89 2.04
CA LYS A 39 11.35 -18.57 2.96
C LYS A 39 10.32 -17.63 3.60
N VAL A 40 10.45 -16.31 3.41
CA VAL A 40 9.52 -15.34 3.99
C VAL A 40 8.20 -15.36 3.22
N LEU A 41 7.09 -15.59 3.94
CA LEU A 41 5.74 -15.34 3.46
C LEU A 41 5.33 -13.91 3.84
N TRP A 42 4.96 -13.13 2.85
CA TRP A 42 4.46 -11.77 3.02
C TRP A 42 2.94 -11.82 3.03
N SER A 43 2.32 -11.07 3.93
CA SER A 43 0.88 -10.86 3.98
C SER A 43 0.59 -9.39 4.16
N ASP A 44 -0.41 -8.86 3.46
CA ASP A 44 -0.85 -7.49 3.63
C ASP A 44 -2.36 -7.33 3.39
N GLU A 45 -2.91 -6.25 3.93
CA GLU A 45 -4.29 -5.84 3.72
C GLU A 45 -4.34 -4.63 2.79
N SER A 46 -4.86 -4.82 1.58
CA SER A 46 -4.97 -3.76 0.58
C SER A 46 -6.43 -3.35 0.37
N PRO A 47 -6.77 -2.06 0.51
CA PRO A 47 -8.09 -1.56 0.15
C PRO A 47 -8.20 -1.48 -1.39
N PHE A 48 -9.20 -2.15 -1.95
CA PHE A 48 -9.60 -1.99 -3.33
C PHE A 48 -10.69 -0.91 -3.41
N GLU A 49 -10.33 0.26 -3.95
CA GLU A 49 -11.18 1.44 -4.02
C GLU A 49 -11.32 1.91 -5.47
N ARG A 50 -12.57 2.09 -5.94
CA ARG A 50 -12.86 2.55 -7.32
C ARG A 50 -12.65 4.05 -7.50
N LEU A 51 -12.89 4.84 -6.45
CA LEU A 51 -12.99 6.31 -6.55
C LEU A 51 -11.75 7.06 -6.04
N ASN A 52 -10.93 6.42 -5.21
CA ASN A 52 -9.75 7.02 -4.59
C ASN A 52 -8.45 6.57 -5.27
N CYS A 53 -8.46 6.41 -6.59
CA CYS A 53 -7.21 6.19 -7.32
C CYS A 53 -6.29 7.41 -7.09
N PRO A 54 -5.05 7.22 -6.63
CA PRO A 54 -4.15 8.31 -6.31
C PRO A 54 -3.81 9.13 -7.57
N LYS A 55 -4.50 10.25 -7.79
CA LYS A 55 -4.19 11.20 -8.89
C LYS A 55 -2.87 11.94 -8.60
N ILE A 56 -1.95 12.00 -9.56
CA ILE A 56 -0.71 12.77 -9.41
C ILE A 56 -1.07 14.24 -9.14
N SER A 57 -0.49 14.81 -8.08
CA SER A 57 -0.64 16.21 -7.72
C SER A 57 0.68 16.95 -7.95
N TYR A 58 0.61 18.10 -8.60
CA TYR A 58 1.76 18.96 -8.89
C TYR A 58 1.78 20.16 -7.94
N VAL A 59 2.96 20.53 -7.46
CA VAL A 59 3.17 21.69 -6.59
C VAL A 59 4.28 22.57 -7.18
N ARG A 60 4.10 23.90 -7.15
CA ARG A 60 5.14 24.86 -7.50
C ARG A 60 5.98 25.19 -6.27
N ARG A 61 7.29 24.95 -6.33
CA ARG A 61 8.21 25.23 -5.21
C ARG A 61 9.64 25.52 -5.67
N LYS A 62 10.46 26.00 -4.74
CA LYS A 62 11.92 26.12 -4.91
C LYS A 62 12.59 24.75 -4.75
N GLN A 63 13.71 24.56 -5.45
CA GLN A 63 14.53 23.37 -5.33
C GLN A 63 15.03 23.21 -3.88
N GLY A 64 14.97 22.00 -3.33
CA GLY A 64 15.40 21.68 -1.95
C GLY A 64 14.28 21.68 -0.90
N ASN A 65 13.16 22.37 -1.13
CA ASN A 65 12.04 22.44 -0.15
C ASN A 65 11.06 21.26 -0.30
N GLY A 66 11.64 20.06 -0.35
CA GLY A 66 10.99 18.76 -0.49
C GLY A 66 9.82 18.50 0.47
N ILE A 67 10.06 18.85 1.73
CA ILE A 67 9.46 18.18 2.89
C ILE A 67 8.58 19.15 3.70
N GLY A 68 8.49 20.42 3.29
CA GLY A 68 7.60 21.41 3.92
C GLY A 68 6.12 20.99 3.81
N LYS A 69 5.34 21.27 4.87
CA LYS A 69 3.90 20.93 4.99
C LYS A 69 3.08 21.42 3.79
N GLU A 70 3.43 22.58 3.28
CA GLU A 70 2.83 23.25 2.13
C GLU A 70 3.06 22.53 0.79
N ASN A 71 4.04 21.62 0.73
CA ASN A 71 4.39 20.85 -0.47
C ASN A 71 3.90 19.40 -0.44
N LEU A 72 3.14 19.02 0.60
CA LEU A 72 2.56 17.69 0.73
C LEU A 72 1.07 17.72 0.39
N THR A 73 0.60 16.71 -0.32
CA THR A 73 -0.83 16.53 -0.55
C THR A 73 -1.44 15.73 0.60
N GLY A 74 -2.46 16.30 1.24
CA GLY A 74 -3.24 15.62 2.27
C GLY A 74 -3.89 14.35 1.71
N THR A 75 -3.77 13.24 2.45
CA THR A 75 -4.43 11.98 2.10
C THR A 75 -5.81 11.95 2.76
N ILE A 76 -6.88 12.05 1.96
CA ILE A 76 -8.25 11.85 2.45
C ILE A 76 -8.38 10.38 2.86
N LYS A 77 -8.82 10.13 4.09
CA LYS A 77 -8.94 8.77 4.66
C LYS A 77 -10.36 8.21 4.68
N HIS A 78 -11.38 9.00 4.33
CA HIS A 78 -12.79 8.66 4.53
C HIS A 78 -13.63 8.99 3.29
N GLY A 79 -14.39 8.01 2.80
CA GLY A 79 -15.35 8.15 1.69
C GLY A 79 -15.14 7.15 0.53
N GLY A 80 -16.22 6.76 -0.14
CA GLY A 80 -16.18 6.05 -1.44
C GLY A 80 -16.39 4.54 -1.44
N GLY A 81 -16.55 3.91 -0.26
CA GLY A 81 -16.69 2.46 -0.14
C GLY A 81 -15.41 1.71 -0.52
N LYS A 82 -14.85 0.92 0.39
CA LYS A 82 -13.62 0.17 0.15
C LYS A 82 -13.84 -1.30 0.47
N ILE A 83 -13.39 -2.17 -0.43
CA ILE A 83 -13.32 -3.61 -0.14
C ILE A 83 -11.91 -3.89 0.35
N MET A 84 -11.77 -4.40 1.57
CA MET A 84 -10.47 -4.81 2.09
C MET A 84 -10.15 -6.21 1.54
N LEU A 85 -9.02 -6.35 0.85
CA LEU A 85 -8.49 -7.62 0.37
C LEU A 85 -7.30 -8.03 1.25
N TRP A 86 -7.27 -9.31 1.61
CA TRP A 86 -6.16 -9.91 2.36
C TRP A 86 -5.33 -10.77 1.43
N GLU A 87 -4.13 -10.35 1.10
CA GLU A 87 -3.31 -11.09 0.16
C GLU A 87 -2.03 -11.57 0.81
N CYS A 88 -1.52 -12.71 0.32
CA CYS A 88 -0.21 -13.20 0.72
C CYS A 88 0.57 -13.69 -0.51
N PHE A 89 1.87 -13.47 -0.48
CA PHE A 89 2.78 -13.89 -1.54
C PHE A 89 4.12 -14.30 -0.95
N SER A 90 4.81 -15.18 -1.67
CA SER A 90 6.15 -15.62 -1.30
C SER A 90 7.11 -15.38 -2.46
N TYR A 91 8.37 -15.75 -2.30
CA TYR A 91 9.37 -15.66 -3.37
C TYR A 91 8.96 -16.46 -4.63
N SER A 92 8.24 -17.58 -4.48
CA SER A 92 7.78 -18.40 -5.61
C SER A 92 6.56 -17.84 -6.33
N GLY A 93 5.98 -16.73 -5.85
CA GLY A 93 4.85 -16.04 -6.47
C GLY A 93 3.65 -15.86 -5.52
N VAL A 94 2.57 -15.33 -6.09
CA VAL A 94 1.26 -15.17 -5.43
C VAL A 94 0.54 -16.52 -5.50
N GLY A 95 0.24 -17.13 -4.36
CA GLY A 95 -0.05 -18.57 -4.31
C GLY A 95 -1.44 -18.93 -3.77
N ASN A 96 -2.25 -19.62 -4.59
CA ASN A 96 -3.39 -20.44 -4.15
C ASN A 96 -2.99 -21.63 -3.24
N LYS A 97 -1.68 -21.89 -3.08
CA LYS A 97 -1.12 -22.97 -2.24
C LYS A 97 -0.07 -22.41 -1.28
N CYS A 98 -0.49 -21.65 -0.27
CA CYS A 98 0.24 -21.63 0.99
C CYS A 98 -0.07 -22.96 1.70
N GLU A 99 0.78 -23.97 1.54
CA GLU A 99 0.65 -25.25 2.27
C GLU A 99 1.07 -25.12 3.74
N SER A 100 1.88 -24.11 4.09
CA SER A 100 2.39 -23.89 5.44
C SER A 100 1.43 -23.13 6.38
N MET A 101 0.35 -22.55 5.85
CA MET A 101 -0.76 -21.99 6.62
C MET A 101 -2.05 -22.38 5.91
N GLY A 102 -2.78 -23.33 6.49
CA GLY A 102 -3.79 -24.15 5.81
C GLY A 102 -4.66 -23.41 4.80
N LYS A 103 -4.50 -23.77 3.52
CA LYS A 103 -5.44 -23.85 2.37
C LYS A 103 -6.60 -22.83 2.18
N TRP A 104 -6.81 -21.83 3.03
CA TRP A 104 -8.10 -21.10 3.12
C TRP A 104 -8.07 -19.65 2.65
N ILE A 105 -6.90 -19.05 2.42
CA ILE A 105 -6.79 -17.58 2.40
C ILE A 105 -6.98 -16.95 1.01
N VAL A 106 -6.56 -17.58 -0.09
CA VAL A 106 -6.61 -16.89 -1.41
C VAL A 106 -7.91 -17.16 -2.19
N PHE A 107 -8.49 -18.37 -2.09
CA PHE A 107 -9.63 -18.77 -2.92
C PHE A 107 -10.98 -18.11 -2.51
N ASN A 108 -11.11 -17.69 -1.25
CA ASN A 108 -12.36 -17.07 -0.76
C ASN A 108 -12.51 -15.60 -1.17
N ILE A 109 -11.43 -14.92 -1.53
CA ILE A 109 -11.45 -13.47 -1.76
C ILE A 109 -12.10 -13.13 -3.10
N LEU A 110 -11.69 -13.78 -4.19
CA LEU A 110 -12.33 -13.61 -5.49
C LEU A 110 -13.81 -14.01 -5.48
N ARG A 111 -14.18 -15.04 -4.70
CA ARG A 111 -15.56 -15.51 -4.56
C ARG A 111 -16.42 -14.54 -3.73
N SER A 112 -15.88 -13.96 -2.67
CA SER A 112 -16.54 -12.92 -1.87
C SER A 112 -16.70 -11.62 -2.65
N VAL A 113 -15.65 -11.16 -3.34
CA VAL A 113 -15.70 -9.98 -4.23
C VAL A 113 -16.74 -10.20 -5.33
N ARG A 114 -16.73 -11.35 -6.02
CA ARG A 114 -17.73 -11.62 -7.07
C ARG A 114 -19.16 -11.66 -6.55
N LYS A 115 -19.40 -12.10 -5.30
CA LYS A 115 -20.72 -12.07 -4.65
C LYS A 115 -21.14 -10.65 -4.29
N THR A 116 -20.28 -9.87 -3.64
CA THR A 116 -20.58 -8.46 -3.30
C THR A 116 -20.80 -7.61 -4.55
N TRP A 117 -20.04 -7.85 -5.62
CA TRP A 117 -20.21 -7.13 -6.90
C TRP A 117 -21.52 -7.46 -7.62
N LYS A 118 -22.03 -8.70 -7.52
CA LYS A 118 -23.36 -9.04 -8.06
C LYS A 118 -24.48 -8.35 -7.27
N ASN A 119 -24.33 -8.26 -5.95
CA ASN A 119 -25.32 -7.64 -5.05
C ASN A 119 -25.29 -6.11 -5.09
N LEU A 120 -24.19 -5.50 -5.54
CA LEU A 120 -24.03 -4.07 -5.76
C LEU A 120 -24.41 -3.65 -7.19
N SER A 121 -25.28 -4.43 -7.87
CA SER A 121 -25.96 -3.99 -9.09
C SER A 121 -26.86 -2.80 -8.74
N ILE A 122 -26.25 -1.63 -8.63
CA ILE A 122 -26.91 -0.34 -8.58
C ILE A 122 -27.58 -0.20 -9.95
N ASN A 123 -28.91 -0.15 -9.95
CA ASN A 123 -29.71 0.18 -11.11
C ASN A 123 -29.16 1.46 -11.74
N TRP A 124 -28.78 1.37 -13.01
CA TRP A 124 -28.46 2.54 -13.82
C TRP A 124 -29.78 3.08 -14.37
N GLU A 125 -30.37 4.03 -13.66
CA GLU A 125 -31.25 5.08 -14.20
C GLU A 125 -30.61 6.44 -13.91
#